data_AF-A0AAD2CTA9-F1
#
_entry.id   AF-A0AAD2CTA9-F1
#
_cell.length_a   1.000
_cell.length_b   1.000
_cell.length_c   1.000
_cell.angle_alpha   90.00
_cell.angle_beta   90.00
_cell.angle_gamma   90.00
#
_symmetry.space_group_name_H-M   'P 1'
#
loop_
_entity.id
_entity.type
_entity.pdbx_description
1 polymer ?
#
loop_
_entity_poly.entity_id
_entity_poly.type
_entity_poly.pdbx_seq_one_letter_code
_entity_poly.pdbx_strand_id
1 'polypeptide(L)'
;MSTMKMDHIDDMIQSVRAWSLFDIESVKPTLVLVTNGSNPDKEIKSDERRTNYLADRKDWKARKNVFDNNKRNVYGMIMKMCTDHMVDKLEREADFDTKLFNDPVELLMQFKKFMTTTVDTEWEYFGLWKTMSKLINCHQKEKENIASFRK
;
A
#
# COMPACT_ATOMS: atom_id res chain seq x y z
N MET A 1 23.97 4.24 8.45
CA MET A 1 22.55 4.47 8.10
C MET A 1 21.81 4.86 9.36
N SER A 2 21.31 6.10 9.44
CA SER A 2 20.44 6.52 10.55
C SER A 2 19.14 5.71 10.47
N THR A 3 18.85 4.92 11.50
CA THR A 3 17.60 4.16 11.57
C THR A 3 16.47 5.14 11.85
N MET A 4 15.73 5.50 10.80
CA MET A 4 14.55 6.35 10.93
C MET A 4 13.55 5.62 11.84
N LYS A 5 13.30 6.17 13.03
CA LYS A 5 12.35 5.60 13.98
C LYS A 5 10.95 5.74 13.38
N MET A 6 10.33 4.61 13.02
CA MET A 6 8.95 4.57 12.54
C MET A 6 8.04 4.23 13.71
N ASP A 7 7.19 5.19 14.09
CA ASP A 7 6.14 4.93 15.08
C ASP A 7 5.06 4.02 14.47
N HIS A 8 4.43 3.16 15.28
CA HIS A 8 3.43 2.18 14.83
C HIS A 8 3.85 1.33 13.61
N ILE A 9 5.13 0.95 13.51
CA ILE A 9 5.64 0.11 12.41
C ILE A 9 5.00 -1.29 12.39
N ASP A 10 4.46 -1.76 13.50
CA ASP A 10 3.83 -3.08 13.64
C ASP A 10 2.72 -3.30 12.59
N ASP A 11 2.00 -2.26 12.20
CA ASP A 11 0.94 -2.32 11.18
C ASP A 11 1.52 -2.69 9.80
N MET A 12 2.69 -2.14 9.47
CA MET A 12 3.40 -2.50 8.23
C MET A 12 4.02 -3.89 8.32
N ILE A 13 4.54 -4.28 9.49
CA ILE A 13 5.10 -5.62 9.71
C ILE A 13 3.99 -6.68 9.53
N GLN A 14 2.82 -6.44 10.10
CA GLN A 14 1.65 -7.32 9.91
C GLN A 14 1.25 -7.39 8.44
N SER A 15 1.23 -6.24 7.74
CA SER A 15 0.92 -6.18 6.31
C SER A 15 1.88 -7.04 5.47
N VAL A 16 3.20 -6.93 5.71
CA VAL A 16 4.22 -7.71 4.99
C VAL A 16 4.12 -9.20 5.33
N ARG A 17 3.87 -9.56 6.60
CA ARG A 17 3.68 -10.97 7.00
C ARG A 17 2.45 -11.60 6.35
N ALA A 18 1.37 -10.84 6.21
CA ALA A 18 0.13 -11.29 5.61
C ALA A 18 0.15 -11.23 4.07
N TRP A 19 1.15 -10.58 3.46
CA TRP A 19 1.18 -10.26 2.02
C TRP A 19 -0.05 -9.47 1.54
N SER A 20 -0.65 -8.68 2.43
CA SER A 20 -1.80 -7.85 2.12
C SER A 20 -1.78 -6.60 3.01
N LEU A 21 -2.15 -5.44 2.46
CA LEU A 21 -2.12 -4.20 3.20
C LEU A 21 -3.14 -4.21 4.35
N PHE A 22 -2.69 -3.87 5.56
CA PHE A 22 -3.55 -3.80 6.74
C PHE A 22 -4.69 -2.78 6.52
N ASP A 23 -5.93 -3.21 6.77
CA ASP A 23 -7.10 -2.34 6.70
C ASP A 23 -7.26 -1.54 7.99
N ILE A 24 -6.79 -0.29 7.96
CA ILE A 24 -6.89 0.62 9.09
C ILE A 24 -8.32 1.10 9.39
N GLU A 25 -9.24 0.99 8.42
CA GLU A 25 -10.64 1.36 8.63
C GLU A 25 -11.37 0.32 9.48
N SER A 26 -10.91 -0.93 9.51
CA SER A 26 -11.44 -1.97 10.39
C SER A 26 -11.32 -1.63 11.88
N VAL A 27 -10.32 -0.84 12.28
CA VAL A 27 -10.05 -0.42 13.67
C VAL A 27 -10.72 0.92 14.00
N LYS A 28 -11.55 1.44 13.10
CA LYS A 28 -12.17 2.76 13.29
C LYS A 28 -13.15 2.72 14.48
N PRO A 29 -13.00 3.63 15.45
CA PRO A 29 -13.92 3.67 16.58
C PRO A 29 -15.32 4.03 16.10
N THR A 30 -16.33 3.38 16.70
CA THR A 30 -17.75 3.60 16.41
C THR A 30 -18.46 4.07 17.68
N LEU A 31 -19.26 5.14 17.57
CA LEU A 31 -20.00 5.67 18.70
C LEU A 31 -21.24 4.80 18.95
N VAL A 32 -21.30 4.17 20.12
CA VAL A 32 -22.47 3.39 20.55
C VAL A 32 -23.35 4.23 21.46
N LEU A 33 -24.51 4.63 20.96
CA LEU A 33 -25.52 5.35 21.74
C LEU A 33 -26.25 4.38 22.69
N VAL A 34 -26.53 4.83 23.91
CA VAL A 34 -27.29 4.03 24.90
C VAL A 34 -28.77 4.04 24.51
N THR A 35 -29.32 2.91 24.09
CA THR A 35 -30.72 2.79 23.66
C THR A 35 -31.70 2.40 24.78
N ASN A 36 -31.25 1.84 25.92
CA ASN A 36 -32.16 1.30 26.95
C ASN A 36 -32.08 2.00 28.32
N GLY A 37 -33.27 2.22 28.93
CA GLY A 37 -33.51 2.18 30.40
C GLY A 37 -33.53 3.50 31.18
N SER A 38 -34.71 4.04 31.51
CA SER A 38 -34.95 5.25 32.32
C SER A 38 -34.13 5.32 33.62
N ASN A 39 -32.94 5.94 33.58
CA ASN A 39 -32.02 6.03 34.72
C ASN A 39 -31.31 7.41 34.68
N PRO A 40 -31.25 8.18 35.78
CA PRO A 40 -30.66 9.52 35.80
C PRO A 40 -29.16 9.54 35.44
N ASP A 41 -28.44 8.42 35.59
CA ASP A 41 -27.01 8.31 35.23
C ASP A 41 -26.74 8.18 33.72
N LYS A 42 -27.79 8.16 32.88
CA LYS A 42 -27.65 7.96 31.42
C LYS A 42 -26.91 9.08 30.73
N GLU A 43 -27.20 10.32 31.12
CA GLU A 43 -26.65 11.51 30.47
C GLU A 43 -25.14 11.59 30.73
N ILE A 44 -24.73 11.40 31.99
CA ILE A 44 -23.32 11.32 32.40
C ILE A 44 -22.59 10.21 31.63
N LYS A 45 -23.15 8.98 31.59
CA LYS A 45 -22.53 7.85 30.86
C LYS A 45 -22.48 8.07 29.34
N SER A 46 -23.46 8.79 28.78
CA SER A 46 -23.48 9.15 27.37
C SER A 46 -22.39 10.18 27.04
N ASP A 47 -22.20 11.17 27.91
CA ASP A 47 -21.18 12.21 27.76
C ASP A 47 -19.77 11.65 27.94
N GLU A 48 -19.56 10.74 28.89
CA GLU A 48 -18.32 9.98 29.03
C GLU A 48 -18.00 9.18 27.76
N ARG A 49 -18.98 8.44 27.22
CA ARG A 49 -18.81 7.69 25.96
C ARG A 49 -18.49 8.59 24.77
N ARG A 50 -19.14 9.76 24.68
CA ARG A 50 -18.86 10.74 23.63
C ARG A 50 -17.43 11.26 23.75
N THR A 51 -17.00 11.58 24.96
CA THR A 51 -15.66 12.11 25.22
C THR A 51 -14.59 11.07 24.89
N ASN A 52 -14.75 9.83 25.34
CA ASN A 52 -13.84 8.72 25.02
C ASN A 52 -13.81 8.45 23.51
N TYR A 53 -14.97 8.42 22.85
CA TYR A 53 -15.05 8.25 21.41
C TYR A 53 -14.28 9.34 20.64
N LEU A 54 -14.37 10.61 21.08
CA LEU A 54 -13.64 11.71 20.46
C LEU A 54 -12.12 11.56 20.64
N ALA A 55 -11.68 11.10 21.81
CA ALA A 55 -10.28 10.80 22.08
C ALA A 55 -9.78 9.64 21.20
N ASP A 56 -10.48 8.50 21.20
CA ASP A 56 -10.14 7.33 20.38
C ASP A 56 -10.11 7.68 18.89
N ARG A 57 -11.06 8.51 18.42
CA ARG A 57 -11.11 8.94 17.02
C ARG A 57 -9.94 9.83 16.64
N LYS A 58 -9.46 10.67 17.57
CA LYS A 58 -8.28 11.50 17.38
C LYS A 58 -7.03 10.62 17.28
N ASP A 59 -6.89 9.64 18.16
CA ASP A 59 -5.75 8.73 18.19
C ASP A 59 -5.73 7.82 16.95
N TRP A 60 -6.89 7.29 16.54
CA TRP A 60 -7.05 6.56 15.28
C TRP A 60 -6.63 7.40 14.07
N LYS A 61 -7.04 8.67 14.00
CA LYS A 61 -6.65 9.58 12.91
C LYS A 61 -5.14 9.83 12.91
N ALA A 62 -4.52 9.97 14.08
CA ALA A 62 -3.08 10.10 14.21
C ALA A 62 -2.36 8.84 13.70
N ARG A 63 -2.79 7.65 14.15
CA ARG A 63 -2.26 6.36 13.66
C ARG A 63 -2.43 6.20 12.16
N LYS A 64 -3.57 6.63 11.58
CA LYS A 64 -3.81 6.61 10.13
C LYS A 64 -2.80 7.45 9.35
N ASN A 65 -2.53 8.67 9.81
CA ASN A 65 -1.51 9.52 9.19
C ASN A 65 -0.11 8.90 9.28
N VAL A 66 0.21 8.28 10.42
CA VAL A 66 1.48 7.56 10.61
C VAL A 66 1.57 6.35 9.69
N PHE A 67 0.49 5.58 9.54
CA PHE A 67 0.42 4.45 8.61
C PHE A 67 0.65 4.89 7.16
N ASP A 68 0.03 5.99 6.72
CA ASP A 68 0.24 6.55 5.39
C ASP A 68 1.69 7.00 5.16
N ASN A 69 2.34 7.57 6.18
CA ASN A 69 3.76 7.93 6.10
C ASN A 69 4.66 6.69 6.07
N ASN A 70 4.35 5.67 6.88
CA ASN A 70 5.09 4.42 6.91
C ASN A 70 5.01 3.68 5.57
N LYS A 71 3.84 3.70 4.89
CA LYS A 71 3.71 3.16 3.52
C LYS A 71 4.71 3.80 2.55
N ARG A 72 4.82 5.13 2.55
CA ARG A 72 5.78 5.86 1.71
C ARG A 72 7.23 5.54 2.07
N ASN A 73 7.53 5.42 3.37
CA ASN A 73 8.87 5.07 3.82
C ASN A 73 9.26 3.66 3.38
N VAL A 74 8.37 2.68 3.53
CA VAL A 74 8.59 1.30 3.09
C VAL A 74 8.74 1.25 1.57
N TYR A 75 7.90 1.96 0.81
CA TYR A 75 8.08 2.12 -0.64
C TYR A 75 9.50 2.60 -0.98
N GLY A 76 9.95 3.68 -0.35
CA GLY A 76 11.29 4.22 -0.56
C GLY A 76 12.41 3.25 -0.16
N MET A 77 12.21 2.45 0.89
CA MET A 77 13.15 1.40 1.29
C MET A 77 13.25 0.29 0.24
N ILE A 78 12.10 -0.17 -0.30
CA ILE A 78 12.07 -1.20 -1.33
C ILE A 78 12.77 -0.68 -2.59
N MET A 79 12.44 0.54 -3.05
CA MET A 79 13.07 1.13 -4.23
C MET A 79 14.59 1.29 -4.08
N LYS A 80 15.09 1.61 -2.88
CA LYS A 80 16.54 1.68 -2.60
C LYS A 80 17.25 0.32 -2.66
N MET A 81 16.52 -0.79 -2.49
CA MET A 81 17.07 -2.14 -2.64
C MET A 81 17.04 -2.64 -4.08
N CYS A 82 16.24 -2.01 -4.95
CA CYS A 82 16.19 -2.34 -6.37
C CYS A 82 17.46 -1.85 -7.09
N THR A 83 17.95 -2.65 -8.04
CA THR A 83 18.96 -2.18 -9.01
C THR A 83 18.28 -1.34 -10.10
N ASP A 84 19.05 -0.48 -10.79
CA ASP A 84 18.51 0.38 -11.86
C ASP A 84 17.76 -0.44 -12.94
N HIS A 85 18.28 -1.60 -13.31
CA HIS A 85 17.61 -2.51 -14.25
C HIS A 85 16.24 -3.02 -13.74
N MET A 86 16.11 -3.26 -12.43
CA MET A 86 14.83 -3.67 -11.84
C MET A 86 13.84 -2.51 -11.81
N VAL A 87 14.32 -1.29 -11.54
CA VAL A 87 13.50 -0.07 -11.58
C VAL A 87 12.99 0.17 -13.00
N ASP A 88 13.85 0.13 -14.01
CA ASP A 88 13.46 0.27 -15.42
C ASP A 88 12.40 -0.77 -15.83
N LYS A 89 12.51 -2.00 -15.31
CA LYS A 89 11.56 -3.07 -15.58
C LYS A 89 10.21 -2.83 -14.89
N LEU A 90 10.22 -2.31 -13.66
CA LEU A 90 9.02 -1.91 -12.92
C LEU A 90 8.30 -0.74 -13.61
N GLU A 91 9.02 0.30 -14.02
CA GLU A 91 8.46 1.49 -14.69
C GLU A 91 7.79 1.15 -16.03
N ARG A 92 8.23 0.08 -16.70
CA ARG A 92 7.57 -0.42 -17.93
C ARG A 92 6.28 -1.19 -17.66
N GLU A 93 5.96 -1.56 -16.41
CA GLU A 93 4.69 -2.18 -16.07
C GLU A 93 3.56 -1.15 -16.07
N ALA A 94 2.40 -1.52 -16.62
CA ALA A 94 1.28 -0.58 -16.78
C ALA A 94 0.73 -0.03 -15.46
N ASP A 95 0.93 -0.75 -14.36
CA ASP A 95 0.35 -0.46 -13.06
C ASP A 95 1.32 0.26 -12.10
N PHE A 96 2.52 0.65 -12.59
CA PHE A 96 3.57 1.25 -11.76
C PHE A 96 3.12 2.53 -11.05
N ASP A 97 2.65 3.52 -11.82
CA ASP A 97 2.26 4.83 -11.29
C ASP A 97 0.98 4.81 -10.45
N THR A 98 0.18 3.74 -10.54
CA THR A 98 -1.16 3.68 -9.93
C THR A 98 -1.22 2.71 -8.76
N LYS A 99 -0.94 1.42 -8.99
CA LYS A 99 -1.06 0.36 -7.99
C LYS A 99 0.21 0.24 -7.15
N LEU A 100 1.37 0.18 -7.81
CA LEU A 100 2.65 -0.11 -7.13
C LEU A 100 3.15 1.07 -6.29
N PHE A 101 2.83 2.32 -6.67
CA PHE A 101 3.14 3.49 -5.86
C PHE A 101 2.34 3.55 -4.54
N ASN A 102 1.06 3.16 -4.58
CA ASN A 102 0.15 3.27 -3.45
C ASN A 102 0.19 2.07 -2.50
N ASP A 103 0.61 0.90 -3.00
CA ASP A 103 0.72 -0.33 -2.22
C ASP A 103 2.15 -0.88 -2.19
N PRO A 104 2.91 -0.61 -1.12
CA PRO A 104 4.28 -1.12 -0.99
C PRO A 104 4.35 -2.65 -0.84
N VAL A 105 3.26 -3.33 -0.45
CA VAL A 105 3.25 -4.80 -0.33
C VAL A 105 3.15 -5.44 -1.72
N GLU A 106 2.32 -4.88 -2.59
CA GLU A 106 2.25 -5.30 -4.00
C GLU A 106 3.59 -5.05 -4.72
N LEU A 107 4.23 -3.91 -4.47
CA LEU A 107 5.59 -3.63 -4.97
C LEU A 107 6.59 -4.71 -4.52
N LEU A 108 6.54 -5.09 -3.24
CA LEU A 108 7.40 -6.15 -2.71
C LEU A 108 7.13 -7.50 -3.38
N MET A 109 5.87 -7.82 -3.70
CA MET A 109 5.52 -9.05 -4.45
C MET A 109 6.09 -9.04 -5.86
N GLN A 110 6.02 -7.92 -6.58
CA GLN A 110 6.62 -7.81 -7.92
C GLN A 110 8.14 -7.92 -7.86
N PHE A 111 8.76 -7.25 -6.88
CA PHE A 111 10.19 -7.36 -6.64
C PHE A 111 10.61 -8.82 -6.35
N LYS A 112 9.87 -9.53 -5.50
CA LYS A 112 10.09 -10.96 -5.23
C LYS A 112 10.03 -11.79 -6.50
N LYS A 113 9.05 -11.54 -7.39
CA LYS A 113 8.97 -12.23 -8.69
C LYS A 113 10.24 -11.98 -9.50
N PHE A 114 10.68 -10.73 -9.64
CA PHE A 114 11.89 -10.42 -10.41
C PHE A 114 13.15 -11.08 -9.85
N MET A 115 13.27 -11.20 -8.53
CA MET A 115 14.40 -11.88 -7.88
C MET A 115 14.33 -13.41 -8.04
N THR A 116 13.12 -13.98 -8.07
CA THR A 116 12.93 -15.44 -8.21
C THR A 116 13.02 -15.89 -9.67
N THR A 117 12.67 -15.01 -10.60
CA THR A 117 12.70 -15.23 -12.06
C THR A 117 14.08 -14.96 -12.66
N THR A 118 15.15 -15.06 -11.88
CA THR A 118 16.51 -15.02 -12.43
C THR A 118 16.81 -16.31 -13.22
N VAL A 119 17.76 -16.16 -14.15
CA VAL A 119 18.13 -16.99 -15.32
C VAL A 119 18.00 -18.51 -15.17
N ASP A 120 18.10 -19.07 -13.97
CA ASP A 120 18.04 -20.52 -13.72
C ASP A 120 16.63 -21.13 -13.79
N THR A 121 15.56 -20.32 -13.78
CA THR A 121 14.16 -20.82 -13.73
C THR A 121 13.37 -20.65 -15.03
N GLU A 122 13.90 -19.91 -16.00
CA GLU A 122 13.25 -19.70 -17.30
C GLU A 122 13.90 -20.59 -18.35
N TRP A 123 13.07 -21.30 -19.13
CA TRP A 123 13.51 -21.92 -20.38
C TRP A 123 14.26 -20.86 -21.21
N GLU A 124 15.39 -21.21 -21.84
CA GLU A 124 16.31 -20.28 -22.53
C GLU A 124 15.60 -19.33 -23.50
N TYR A 125 14.45 -19.74 -24.05
CA TYR A 125 13.65 -18.97 -25.02
C TYR A 125 12.43 -18.26 -24.42
N PHE A 126 12.16 -18.37 -23.12
CA PHE A 126 10.99 -17.77 -22.48
C PHE A 126 11.02 -16.24 -22.56
N GLY A 127 12.20 -15.64 -22.41
CA GLY A 127 12.39 -14.20 -22.62
C GLY A 127 11.97 -13.76 -24.02
N LEU A 128 12.37 -14.51 -25.05
CA LEU A 128 12.02 -14.26 -26.45
C LEU A 128 10.52 -14.46 -26.71
N TRP A 129 9.93 -15.52 -26.17
CA TRP A 129 8.49 -15.77 -26.27
C TRP A 129 7.67 -14.64 -25.64
N LYS A 130 8.09 -14.16 -24.46
CA LYS A 130 7.42 -13.09 -23.74
C LYS A 130 7.51 -11.75 -24.47
N THR A 131 8.66 -11.42 -25.05
CA THR A 131 8.80 -10.19 -25.87
C THR A 131 7.99 -10.28 -27.16
N MET A 132 8.00 -11.42 -27.84
CA MET A 132 7.17 -11.66 -29.02
C MET A 132 5.68 -11.53 -28.71
N SER A 133 5.24 -12.15 -27.61
CA SER A 133 3.84 -12.06 -27.15
C SER A 133 3.45 -10.62 -26.80
N LYS A 134 4.35 -9.84 -26.18
CA LYS A 134 4.10 -8.42 -25.91
C LYS A 134 4.02 -7.58 -27.19
N LEU A 135 4.85 -7.86 -28.18
CA LEU A 135 4.82 -7.17 -29.47
C LEU A 135 3.50 -7.44 -30.21
N ILE A 136 3.08 -8.70 -30.27
CA ILE A 136 1.84 -9.12 -30.93
C ILE A 136 0.62 -8.52 -30.22
N ASN A 137 0.65 -8.45 -28.90
CA ASN A 137 -0.44 -7.89 -28.09
C ASN A 137 -0.23 -6.41 -27.73
N CYS A 138 0.71 -5.71 -28.37
CA CYS A 138 0.94 -4.30 -28.13
C CYS A 138 -0.21 -3.50 -28.74
N HIS A 139 -0.94 -2.76 -27.90
CA HIS A 139 -1.92 -1.79 -28.34
C HIS A 139 -1.72 -0.48 -27.59
N GLN A 140 -2.10 0.63 -28.23
CA GLN A 140 -2.11 1.95 -27.62
C GLN A 140 -2.99 1.96 -26.38
N LYS A 141 -2.50 2.50 -25.26
CA LYS A 141 -3.29 2.60 -24.02
C LYS A 141 -4.28 3.77 -24.11
N GLU A 142 -5.41 3.68 -23.41
CA GLU A 142 -6.47 4.71 -23.42
C GLU A 142 -5.97 6.12 -23.03
N LYS A 143 -4.88 6.22 -22.28
CA LYS A 143 -4.28 7.50 -21.82
C LYS A 143 -3.11 7.98 -22.69
N GLU A 144 -2.72 7.26 -23.72
CA GLU A 144 -1.64 7.64 -24.63
C GLU A 144 -2.22 8.46 -25.81
N ASN A 145 -2.48 9.75 -25.60
CA ASN A 145 -2.98 10.63 -26.66
C ASN A 145 -1.80 11.18 -27.50
N ILE A 146 -1.92 11.16 -28.82
CA ILE A 146 -0.95 11.79 -29.74
C ILE A 146 -0.70 13.27 -29.37
N ALA A 147 -1.72 13.96 -28.83
CA ALA A 147 -1.61 15.34 -28.40
C ALA A 147 -0.64 15.55 -27.23
N SER A 148 -0.42 14.56 -26.35
CA SER A 148 0.53 14.70 -25.22
C SER A 148 2.00 14.65 -25.66
N PHE A 149 2.28 14.25 -26.90
CA PHE A 149 3.62 14.17 -27.46
C PHE A 149 4.05 15.43 -28.24
N ARG A 150 3.15 16.42 -28.41
CA ARG A 150 3.55 17.76 -28.86
C ARG A 150 3.99 18.60 -27.65
N LYS A 151 5.27 18.54 -27.33
CA LYS A 151 5.99 19.65 -26.67
C LYS A 151 6.95 20.25 -27.67
#